data_AF-A0A0F9H9S0-F1
#
_entry.id   AF-A0A0F9H9S0-F1
#
_cell.length_a   1.000
_cell.length_b   1.000
_cell.length_c   1.000
_cell.angle_alpha   90.00
_cell.angle_beta   90.00
_cell.angle_gamma   90.00
#
_symmetry.space_group_name_H-M   'P 1'
#
loop_
_entity.id
_entity.type
_entity.pdbx_description
1 polymer ?
#
loop_
_entity_poly.entity_id
_entity_poly.type
_entity_poly.pdbx_seq_one_letter_code
_entity_poly.pdbx_strand_id
1 'polypeptide(L)' 'MFSFRQKQEIADKVQEALRSTDHPELPKGEIKFILHVCGAESWSFADIKNNGLYEKEIPTINPHNEAQDNMRMK' A
#
# COMPACT_ATOMS: atom_id res chain seq x y z
N MET A 1 -9.05 -3.13 -8.16
CA MET A 1 -7.83 -3.30 -7.32
C MET A 1 -7.24 -1.91 -7.06
N PHE A 2 -6.25 -1.74 -6.19
CA PHE A 2 -5.76 -0.39 -5.80
C PHE A 2 -4.87 0.28 -6.86
N SER A 3 -5.02 1.60 -7.01
CA SER A 3 -4.08 2.47 -7.75
C SER A 3 -2.77 2.66 -6.99
N PHE A 4 -1.75 3.21 -7.63
CA PHE A 4 -0.48 3.56 -6.99
C PHE A 4 -0.70 4.50 -5.79
N ARG A 5 -1.46 5.58 -5.99
CA ARG A 5 -1.79 6.52 -4.93
C ARG A 5 -2.50 5.85 -3.76
N GLN A 6 -3.51 5.02 -4.04
CA GLN A 6 -4.23 4.29 -2.98
C GLN A 6 -3.31 3.36 -2.21
N LYS A 7 -2.34 2.69 -2.88
CA LYS A 7 -1.33 1.88 -2.20
C LYS A 7 -0.45 2.71 -1.27
N GLN A 8 -0.04 3.92 -1.68
CA GLN A 8 0.74 4.81 -0.82
C GLN A 8 -0.05 5.27 0.41
N GLU A 9 -1.32 5.67 0.22
CA GLU A 9 -2.20 6.08 1.32
C GLU A 9 -2.47 4.94 2.31
N ILE A 10 -2.65 3.71 1.81
CA ILE A 10 -2.78 2.52 2.66
C ILE A 10 -1.48 2.28 3.42
N ALA A 11 -0.33 2.40 2.76
CA ALA A 11 0.95 2.17 3.40
C ALA A 11 1.22 3.16 4.55
N ASP A 12 0.86 4.43 4.38
CA ASP A 12 0.97 5.45 5.44
C ASP A 12 0.07 5.12 6.64
N LYS A 13 -1.18 4.72 6.38
CA LYS A 13 -2.11 4.32 7.46
C LYS A 13 -1.63 3.07 8.20
N VAL A 14 -1.01 2.12 7.50
CA VAL A 14 -0.41 0.93 8.13
C VAL A 14 0.78 1.32 8.99
N GLN A 15 1.65 2.23 8.53
CA GLN A 15 2.73 2.77 9.37
C GLN A 15 2.18 3.37 10.65
N GLU A 16 1.20 4.26 10.54
CA GLU A 16 0.59 4.96 11.67
C GLU A 16 -0.07 3.98 12.65
N ALA A 17 -0.80 2.98 12.13
CA ALA A 17 -1.40 1.93 12.94
C ALA A 17 -0.35 1.12 13.71
N LEU A 18 0.73 0.68 13.04
CA LEU A 18 1.81 -0.05 13.71
C LEU A 18 2.50 0.83 14.76
N ARG A 19 2.74 2.11 14.46
CA ARG A 19 3.32 3.08 15.40
C ARG A 19 2.48 3.30 16.63
N SER A 20 1.16 3.35 16.48
CA SER A 20 0.22 3.58 17.58
C SER A 20 0.26 2.49 18.66
N THR A 21 0.83 1.32 18.35
CA THR A 21 1.01 0.24 19.32
C THR A 21 2.11 0.53 20.36
N ASP A 22 2.98 1.51 20.09
CA ASP A 22 4.18 1.83 20.88
C ASP A 22 5.04 0.59 21.22
N HIS A 23 5.05 -0.40 20.32
CA HIS A 23 5.72 -1.66 20.58
C HIS A 23 7.25 -1.47 20.57
N PRO A 24 7.97 -1.89 21.64
CA PRO A 24 9.38 -1.54 21.84
C PRO A 24 10.32 -2.15 20.79
N GLU A 25 9.90 -3.22 20.12
CA GLU A 25 10.69 -3.88 19.06
C GLU A 25 10.52 -3.23 17.68
N LEU A 26 9.61 -2.27 17.51
CA LEU A 26 9.46 -1.60 16.22
C LEU A 26 10.69 -0.71 15.93
N PRO A 27 11.17 -0.68 14.67
CA PRO A 27 12.32 0.13 14.31
C PRO A 27 12.01 1.61 14.52
N LYS A 28 13.00 2.44 14.86
CA LYS A 28 12.80 3.90 14.99
C LYS A 28 12.52 4.60 13.65
N GLY A 29 13.05 4.05 12.55
CA GLY A 29 12.77 4.48 11.17
C GLY A 29 11.64 3.69 10.53
N GLU A 30 11.44 3.86 9.23
CA GLU A 30 10.32 3.23 8.51
C GLU A 30 10.13 1.74 8.79
N ILE A 31 8.90 1.34 9.08
CA ILE A 31 8.56 -0.06 9.38
C ILE A 31 8.43 -0.81 8.05
N LYS A 32 9.19 -1.90 7.87
CA LYS A 32 9.06 -2.72 6.67
C LYS A 32 7.91 -3.71 6.83
N PHE A 33 7.04 -3.80 5.82
CA PHE A 33 5.93 -4.75 5.80
C PHE A 33 5.55 -5.13 4.37
N ILE A 34 4.82 -6.25 4.26
CA ILE A 34 4.10 -6.66 3.06
C ILE A 34 2.67 -6.99 3.51
N LEU A 35 1.70 -6.27 2.97
CA LEU A 35 0.28 -6.48 3.17
C LEU A 35 -0.29 -7.09 1.89
N HIS A 36 -0.65 -8.37 1.95
CA HIS A 36 -1.34 -9.05 0.86
C HIS A 36 -2.84 -8.88 1.00
N VAL A 37 -3.49 -8.26 0.02
CA VAL A 37 -4.95 -8.05 0.00
C VAL A 37 -5.57 -8.89 -1.11
N CYS A 38 -6.34 -9.89 -0.72
CA CYS A 38 -7.17 -10.66 -1.65
C CYS A 38 -8.41 -9.85 -2.05
N GLY A 39 -8.68 -9.79 -3.34
CA GLY A 39 -9.91 -9.26 -3.91
C GLY A 39 -11.03 -10.30 -3.92
N ALA A 40 -12.18 -9.89 -4.47
CA ALA A 40 -13.36 -10.74 -4.54
C ALA A 40 -13.19 -11.96 -5.46
N GLU A 41 -12.30 -11.85 -6.45
CA GLU A 41 -11.99 -12.93 -7.40
C GLU A 41 -10.60 -13.50 -7.11
N SER A 42 -10.38 -14.79 -7.37
CA SER A 42 -9.14 -15.51 -7.03
C SER A 42 -7.88 -14.96 -7.72
N TRP A 43 -8.04 -14.31 -8.86
CA TRP A 43 -6.96 -13.67 -9.61
C TRP A 43 -6.75 -12.19 -9.23
N SER A 44 -7.63 -11.64 -8.40
CA SER A 44 -7.58 -10.25 -7.98
C SER A 44 -6.89 -10.17 -6.63
N PHE A 45 -5.64 -9.70 -6.60
CA PHE A 45 -4.94 -9.40 -5.34
C PHE A 45 -4.02 -8.18 -5.51
N ALA A 46 -3.58 -7.61 -4.39
CA ALA A 46 -2.48 -6.64 -4.37
C ALA A 46 -1.58 -6.87 -3.16
N ASP A 47 -0.27 -6.84 -3.43
CA ASP A 47 0.73 -6.66 -2.40
C ASP A 47 1.00 -5.17 -2.20
N ILE A 48 0.90 -4.74 -0.96
CA ILE A 48 1.18 -3.38 -0.52
C ILE A 48 2.40 -3.40 0.39
N LYS A 49 3.39 -2.55 0.10
CA LYS A 49 4.64 -2.44 0.86
C LYS A 49 4.75 -1.07 1.51
N ASN A 50 5.72 -0.87 2.39
CA ASN A 50 6.02 0.45 2.94
C ASN A 50 6.51 1.42 1.84
N ASN A 51 6.30 2.73 2.04
CA ASN A 51 6.49 3.75 1.01
C ASN A 51 7.95 3.91 0.53
N GLY A 52 8.94 3.76 1.41
CA GLY A 52 10.36 3.77 1.05
C GLY A 52 10.78 2.56 0.20
N LEU A 53 9.94 1.53 0.06
CA LEU A 53 10.12 0.50 -0.97
C LEU A 53 9.53 0.91 -2.32
N TYR A 54 8.43 1.69 -2.37
CA TYR A 54 7.87 2.19 -3.62
C TYR A 54 8.77 3.21 -4.33
N GLU A 55 9.60 3.95 -3.59
CA GLU A 55 10.61 4.83 -4.18
C GLU A 55 11.74 4.07 -4.90
N LYS A 56 12.01 2.83 -4.45
CA LYS A 56 13.10 1.99 -4.98
C LYS A 56 12.63 0.98 -6.02
N GLU A 57 11.41 0.48 -5.83
CA GLU A 57 10.73 -0.45 -6.72
C GLU A 57 9.45 0.24 -7.19
N ILE A 58 9.45 0.71 -8.44
CA ILE A 58 8.21 1.15 -9.07
C ILE A 58 7.29 -0.07 -9.11
N PRO A 59 6.18 -0.08 -8.35
CA PRO A 59 5.30 -1.23 -8.37
C PRO A 59 4.65 -1.31 -9.74
N THR A 60 4.33 -2.51 -10.18
CA THR A 60 3.62 -2.70 -11.45
C THR A 60 2.31 -1.90 -11.41
N ILE A 61 2.27 -0.84 -12.19
CA ILE A 61 1.10 0.03 -12.33
C ILE A 61 0.12 -0.71 -13.23
N ASN A 62 -1.13 -0.84 -12.78
CA ASN A 62 -2.20 -1.40 -13.60
C ASN A 62 -3.02 -0.23 -14.18
N PRO A 63 -2.98 0.03 -15.49
CA PRO A 63 -3.69 1.15 -16.10
C PRO A 63 -5.19 1.18 -15.81
N HIS A 64 -5.83 0.02 -15.64
CA HIS A 64 -7.25 -0.06 -15.28
C HIS A 64 -7.51 0.51 -13.89
N ASN A 65 -6.67 0.17 -12.90
CA ASN A 65 -6.84 0.68 -11.53
C ASN A 65 -6.59 2.19 -11.45
N GLU A 66 -5.57 2.69 -12.16
CA GLU A 66 -5.29 4.13 -12.22
C GLU A 66 -6.45 4.91 -12.86
N ALA A 67 -7.03 4.38 -13.95
CA ALA A 67 -8.18 4.98 -14.59
C ALA A 67 -9.40 5.01 -13.67
N GLN A 68 -9.66 3.93 -12.92
CA GLN A 68 -10.75 3.86 -11.94
C GLN A 68 -10.58 4.89 -10.81
N ASP A 69 -9.36 5.08 -10.31
CA ASP A 69 -9.07 6.05 -9.25
C ASP A 69 -9.25 7.49 -9.77
N ASN A 70 -8.71 7.80 -10.95
CA ASN A 70 -8.88 9.11 -11.58
C ASN A 70 -10.34 9.47 -11.85
N MET A 71 -11.19 8.49 -12.18
CA MET A 71 -12.64 8.73 -12.35
C MET A 71 -13.35 9.07 -11.05
N ARG A 72 -12.86 8.57 -9.90
CA ARG A 72 -13.44 8.83 -8.58
C ARG A 72 -13.01 10.17 -7.96
N MET A 73 -12.01 10.83 -8.54
CA MET A 73 -11.54 12.16 -8.10
C MET A 73 -12.23 13.33 -8.81
N LYS A 74 -13.12 13.05 -9.78
CA LYS A 74 -13.99 14.05 -10.41
C LYS A 74 -15.34 14.12 -9.70
#